data_AF-A0A1Y1ZU83-F1
#
_entry.id   AF-A0A1Y1ZU83-F1
#
_cell.length_a   1.000
_cell.length_b   1.000
_cell.length_c   1.000
_cell.angle_alpha   90.00
_cell.angle_beta   90.00
_cell.angle_gamma   90.00
#
_symmetry.space_group_name_H-M   'P 1'
#
loop_
_entity.id
_entity.type
_entity.pdbx_description
1 polymer ?
#
loop_
_entity_poly.entity_id
_entity_poly.type
_entity_poly.pdbx_seq_one_letter_code
_entity_poly.pdbx_strand_id
1 'polypeptide(L)'
;MKFLLDFFDSTDCSSENIINININKKTEDGNYPLLIAIDKNDTKEVEKIMNYANENGIILNINEKNNKGMYPLLKAVMNNNIEITNLIINYAIKNDIILEINDYSNQVNLLQLRMPSSIKMMKL
;
A
#
# COMPACT_ATOMS: atom_id res chain seq x y z
N MET A 1 -18.47 3.19 0.86
CA MET A 1 -18.96 4.59 0.73
C MET A 1 -19.21 5.23 2.09
N LYS A 2 -20.02 4.65 2.99
CA LYS A 2 -20.19 5.20 4.36
C LYS A 2 -18.87 5.29 5.16
N PHE A 3 -18.03 4.24 5.12
CA PHE A 3 -16.75 4.23 5.82
C PHE A 3 -15.70 5.22 5.25
N LEU A 4 -15.75 5.51 3.95
CA LEU A 4 -14.90 6.54 3.34
C LEU A 4 -15.34 7.94 3.76
N LEU A 5 -16.64 8.20 3.89
CA LEU A 5 -17.16 9.49 4.39
C LEU A 5 -16.81 9.69 5.88
N ASP A 6 -16.97 8.65 6.71
CA ASP A 6 -16.63 8.70 8.14
C ASP A 6 -15.12 8.94 8.41
N PHE A 7 -14.24 8.62 7.45
CA PHE A 7 -12.79 8.87 7.56
C PHE A 7 -12.39 10.32 7.25
N PHE A 8 -13.22 11.06 6.50
CA PHE A 8 -12.96 12.47 6.14
C PHE A 8 -13.85 13.47 6.89
N ASP A 9 -14.85 13.01 7.64
CA ASP A 9 -15.62 13.83 8.58
C ASP A 9 -14.85 14.03 9.91
N SER A 10 -13.91 14.98 9.91
CA SER A 10 -13.59 15.71 11.15
C SER A 10 -13.32 17.21 10.96
N THR A 11 -13.31 17.73 9.73
CA THR A 11 -13.33 19.19 9.52
C THR A 11 -14.04 19.56 8.21
N ASP A 12 -15.18 20.23 8.36
CA ASP A 12 -15.92 21.06 7.39
C ASP A 12 -17.25 20.50 6.86
N CYS A 13 -18.31 20.72 7.67
CA CYS A 13 -19.69 20.74 7.22
C CYS A 13 -19.94 22.01 6.39
N SER A 14 -19.69 21.98 5.07
CA SER A 14 -20.49 22.77 4.12
C SER A 14 -20.14 22.49 2.65
N SER A 15 -21.19 22.51 1.84
CA SER A 15 -21.23 22.64 0.38
C SER A 15 -20.89 21.41 -0.46
N GLU A 16 -21.61 21.30 -1.57
CA GLU A 16 -21.48 20.35 -2.69
C GLU A 16 -20.09 20.43 -3.34
N ASN A 17 -19.04 20.12 -2.59
CA ASN A 17 -17.69 20.01 -3.08
C ASN A 17 -17.53 18.59 -3.63
N ILE A 18 -17.07 18.50 -4.87
CA ILE A 18 -16.40 17.30 -5.38
C ILE A 18 -15.25 17.04 -4.40
N ILE A 19 -15.51 16.19 -3.40
CA ILE A 19 -14.53 15.89 -2.36
C ILE A 19 -13.39 15.23 -3.11
N ASN A 20 -12.27 15.95 -3.23
CA ASN A 20 -11.02 15.37 -3.69
C ASN A 20 -10.53 14.45 -2.57
N ILE A 21 -11.13 13.25 -2.49
CA ILE A 21 -10.85 12.25 -1.48
C ILE A 21 -9.44 11.74 -1.74
N ASN A 22 -8.46 12.32 -1.04
CA ASN A 22 -7.10 11.83 -1.09
C ASN A 22 -6.99 10.54 -0.25
N ILE A 23 -7.30 9.40 -0.87
CA ILE A 23 -7.24 8.07 -0.25
C ILE A 23 -5.83 7.60 0.15
N ASN A 24 -4.80 8.36 -0.21
CA ASN A 24 -3.41 8.14 0.20
C ASN A 24 -2.99 9.06 1.36
N LYS A 25 -3.85 10.00 1.79
CA LYS A 25 -3.54 10.92 2.89
C LYS A 25 -3.27 10.12 4.16
N LYS A 26 -2.14 10.41 4.79
CA LYS A 26 -1.76 9.84 6.08
C LYS A 26 -2.42 10.61 7.23
N THR A 27 -2.80 9.90 8.29
CA THR A 27 -3.16 10.47 9.60
C THR A 27 -1.89 10.88 10.36
N GLU A 28 -2.05 11.45 11.55
CA GLU A 28 -0.93 11.79 12.46
C GLU A 28 -0.05 10.57 12.78
N ASP A 29 -0.66 9.38 12.90
CA ASP A 29 0.04 8.10 13.11
C ASP A 29 0.70 7.54 11.84
N GLY A 30 0.62 8.25 10.72
CA GLY A 30 1.12 7.78 9.43
C GLY A 30 0.23 6.71 8.78
N ASN A 31 -0.93 6.40 9.35
CA ASN A 31 -1.87 5.43 8.78
C ASN A 31 -2.64 6.04 7.62
N TYR A 32 -3.12 5.22 6.69
CA TYR A 32 -3.90 5.66 5.55
C TYR A 32 -5.02 4.65 5.25
N PRO A 33 -6.08 5.05 4.53
CA PRO A 33 -7.29 4.24 4.33
C PRO A 33 -7.04 2.77 4.01
N LEU A 34 -6.17 2.48 3.04
CA LEU A 34 -5.84 1.10 2.66
C LEU A 34 -5.23 0.31 3.83
N LEU A 35 -4.24 0.88 4.53
CA LEU A 35 -3.59 0.19 5.66
C LEU A 35 -4.56 -0.07 6.81
N ILE A 36 -5.51 0.83 7.05
CA ILE A 36 -6.55 0.67 8.09
C ILE A 36 -7.53 -0.43 7.71
N ALA A 37 -7.97 -0.50 6.46
CA ALA A 37 -8.86 -1.57 5.98
C ALA A 37 -8.18 -2.95 6.12
N ILE A 38 -6.89 -3.03 5.80
CA ILE A 38 -6.09 -4.23 5.98
C ILE A 38 -5.92 -4.58 7.46
N ASP A 39 -5.65 -3.59 8.33
CA ASP A 39 -5.53 -3.80 9.78
C ASP A 39 -6.80 -4.40 10.38
N LYS A 40 -7.97 -3.97 9.91
CA LYS A 40 -9.28 -4.53 10.27
C LYS A 40 -9.57 -5.90 9.63
N ASN A 41 -8.69 -6.37 8.76
CA ASN A 41 -8.83 -7.61 8.00
C ASN A 41 -10.12 -7.68 7.16
N ASP A 42 -10.61 -6.53 6.67
CA ASP A 42 -11.85 -6.42 5.88
C ASP A 42 -11.54 -6.44 4.38
N THR A 43 -11.57 -7.64 3.77
CA THR A 43 -11.32 -7.81 2.34
C THR A 43 -12.24 -6.93 1.48
N LYS A 44 -13.53 -6.82 1.83
CA LYS A 44 -14.51 -6.08 1.02
C LYS A 44 -14.20 -4.58 1.00
N GLU A 45 -13.68 -4.04 2.10
CA GLU A 45 -13.28 -2.64 2.14
C GLU A 45 -11.98 -2.40 1.38
N VAL A 46 -11.02 -3.35 1.44
CA VAL A 46 -9.80 -3.32 0.61
C VAL A 46 -10.15 -3.29 -0.88
N GLU A 47 -11.05 -4.15 -1.34
CA GLU A 47 -11.50 -4.18 -2.74
C GLU A 47 -12.13 -2.85 -3.17
N LYS A 48 -13.01 -2.27 -2.34
CA LYS A 48 -13.63 -0.98 -2.65
C LYS A 48 -12.60 0.13 -2.81
N ILE A 49 -11.60 0.19 -1.93
CA ILE A 49 -10.53 1.19 -2.01
C ILE A 49 -9.73 1.00 -3.30
N MET A 50 -9.35 -0.24 -3.64
CA MET A 50 -8.60 -0.54 -4.86
C MET A 50 -9.40 -0.27 -6.14
N ASN A 51 -10.69 -0.59 -6.15
CA ASN A 51 -11.56 -0.32 -7.29
C ASN A 51 -11.75 1.18 -7.49
N TYR A 52 -12.02 1.92 -6.41
CA TYR A 52 -12.12 3.37 -6.48
C TYR A 52 -10.81 4.00 -7.00
N ALA A 53 -9.65 3.52 -6.52
CA ALA A 53 -8.36 4.00 -7.00
C ALA A 53 -8.18 3.75 -8.50
N ASN A 54 -8.49 2.54 -8.97
CA ASN A 54 -8.42 2.18 -10.39
C ASN A 54 -9.37 3.02 -11.26
N GLU A 55 -10.62 3.20 -10.83
CA GLU A 55 -11.65 3.96 -11.56
C GLU A 55 -11.30 5.45 -11.69
N ASN A 56 -10.57 6.00 -10.72
CA ASN A 56 -10.19 7.41 -10.68
C ASN A 56 -8.71 7.65 -11.09
N GLY A 57 -8.01 6.62 -11.57
CA GLY A 57 -6.60 6.73 -11.98
C GLY A 57 -5.65 7.11 -10.84
N ILE A 58 -6.01 6.79 -9.59
CA ILE A 58 -5.20 7.05 -8.40
C ILE A 58 -4.28 5.85 -8.16
N ILE A 59 -2.98 6.10 -8.00
CA ILE A 59 -2.00 5.08 -7.60
C ILE A 59 -1.98 4.99 -6.08
N LEU A 60 -2.31 3.82 -5.53
CA LEU A 60 -2.26 3.59 -4.07
C LEU A 60 -0.82 3.43 -3.57
N ASN A 61 -0.56 4.03 -2.41
CA ASN A 61 0.74 3.97 -1.73
C ASN A 61 0.98 2.61 -1.03
N ILE A 62 1.10 1.52 -1.80
CA ILE A 62 1.13 0.15 -1.24
C ILE A 62 2.44 -0.27 -0.55
N ASN A 63 3.53 0.47 -0.79
CA ASN A 63 4.83 0.26 -0.14
C ASN A 63 5.08 1.21 1.04
N GLU A 64 4.26 2.25 1.18
CA GLU A 64 4.47 3.28 2.19
C GLU A 64 4.27 2.72 3.60
N LYS A 65 5.19 3.07 4.48
CA LYS A 65 5.14 2.68 5.89
C LYS A 65 4.40 3.75 6.70
N ASN A 66 3.65 3.32 7.71
CA ASN A 66 3.18 4.20 8.78
C ASN A 66 4.30 4.47 9.80
N ASN A 67 4.01 5.24 10.85
CA ASN A 67 4.99 5.60 11.88
C ASN A 67 5.50 4.37 12.69
N LYS A 68 4.82 3.23 12.59
CA LYS A 68 5.22 1.95 13.20
C LYS A 68 5.99 1.04 12.24
N GLY A 69 6.31 1.52 11.04
CA GLY A 69 6.99 0.71 10.02
C GLY A 69 6.08 -0.29 9.30
N MET A 70 4.76 -0.26 9.55
CA MET A 70 3.79 -1.17 8.94
C MET A 70 3.42 -0.71 7.55
N TYR A 71 3.37 -1.65 6.61
CA TYR A 71 2.92 -1.45 5.23
C TYR A 71 1.92 -2.56 4.83
N PRO A 72 1.09 -2.34 3.80
CA PRO A 72 -0.02 -3.18 3.39
C PRO A 72 0.31 -4.67 3.33
N LEU A 73 1.36 -5.04 2.60
CA LEU A 73 1.72 -6.43 2.41
C LEU A 73 2.14 -7.11 3.73
N LEU A 74 3.01 -6.45 4.53
CA LEU A 74 3.41 -6.98 5.83
C LEU A 74 2.20 -7.19 6.74
N LYS A 75 1.26 -6.24 6.76
CA LYS A 75 0.08 -6.33 7.61
C LYS A 75 -0.87 -7.45 7.17
N ALA A 76 -1.09 -7.61 5.86
CA ALA A 76 -1.91 -8.70 5.32
C ALA A 76 -1.34 -10.08 5.66
N VAL A 77 0.00 -10.23 5.56
CA VAL A 77 0.71 -11.45 5.94
C VAL A 77 0.60 -11.71 7.45
N MET A 78 0.80 -10.69 8.30
CA MET A 78 0.64 -10.84 9.75
C MET A 78 -0.78 -11.25 10.16
N ASN A 79 -1.79 -10.82 9.40
CA ASN A 79 -3.19 -11.21 9.60
C ASN A 79 -3.49 -12.63 9.07
N ASN A 80 -2.53 -13.29 8.41
CA ASN A 80 -2.71 -14.56 7.68
C ASN A 80 -3.85 -14.52 6.65
N ASN A 81 -4.11 -13.34 6.07
CA ASN A 81 -5.17 -13.18 5.08
C ASN A 81 -4.59 -13.27 3.66
N ILE A 82 -4.68 -14.48 3.11
CA ILE A 82 -4.19 -14.80 1.76
C ILE A 82 -4.95 -14.01 0.69
N GLU A 83 -6.24 -13.76 0.90
CA GLU A 83 -7.07 -13.04 -0.07
C GLU A 83 -6.62 -11.58 -0.21
N ILE A 84 -6.46 -10.87 0.91
CA ILE A 84 -5.92 -9.50 0.91
C ILE A 84 -4.48 -9.47 0.37
N THR A 85 -3.67 -10.47 0.71
CA THR A 85 -2.30 -10.59 0.19
C THR A 85 -2.30 -10.67 -1.34
N ASN A 86 -3.16 -11.51 -1.91
CA ASN A 86 -3.31 -11.64 -3.36
C ASN A 86 -3.85 -10.36 -4.00
N LEU A 87 -4.78 -9.66 -3.36
CA LEU A 87 -5.27 -8.36 -3.85
C LEU A 87 -4.13 -7.34 -3.97
N ILE A 88 -3.25 -7.24 -2.96
CA ILE A 88 -2.10 -6.32 -2.98
C ILE A 88 -1.12 -6.68 -4.09
N ILE A 89 -0.78 -7.96 -4.24
CA ILE A 89 0.13 -8.45 -5.30
C ILE A 89 -0.44 -8.17 -6.69
N ASN A 90 -1.71 -8.49 -6.90
CA ASN A 90 -2.37 -8.27 -8.18
C ASN A 90 -2.49 -6.78 -8.51
N TYR A 91 -2.79 -5.94 -7.51
CA TYR A 91 -2.82 -4.49 -7.69
C TYR A 91 -1.44 -3.95 -8.09
N ALA A 92 -0.36 -4.44 -7.45
CA ALA A 92 1.00 -4.06 -7.79
C ALA A 92 1.38 -4.43 -9.22
N ILE A 93 1.12 -5.69 -9.62
CA ILE A 93 1.37 -6.19 -10.98
C ILE A 93 0.61 -5.37 -12.01
N LYS A 94 -0.69 -5.09 -11.77
CA LYS A 94 -1.54 -4.34 -12.69
C LYS A 94 -1.07 -2.90 -12.92
N ASN A 95 -0.47 -2.28 -11.91
CA ASN A 95 -0.04 -0.88 -11.94
C ASN A 95 1.48 -0.74 -12.08
N ASP A 96 2.19 -1.81 -12.45
CA ASP A 96 3.65 -1.85 -12.60
C ASP A 96 4.43 -1.33 -11.36
N ILE A 97 3.88 -1.59 -10.16
CA ILE A 97 4.51 -1.20 -8.88
C ILE A 97 5.41 -2.34 -8.40
N ILE A 98 6.68 -2.04 -8.14
CA ILE A 98 7.61 -2.98 -7.51
C ILE A 98 7.29 -3.04 -6.00
N LEU A 99 6.92 -4.22 -5.49
CA LEU A 99 6.68 -4.41 -4.06
C LEU A 99 8.00 -4.41 -3.27
N GLU A 100 8.09 -3.55 -2.27
CA GLU A 100 9.23 -3.49 -1.36
C GLU A 100 9.06 -4.48 -0.21
N ILE A 101 9.53 -5.70 -0.42
CA ILE A 101 9.64 -6.71 0.65
C ILE A 101 10.97 -6.48 1.34
N ASN A 102 11.01 -5.48 2.22
CA ASN A 102 12.18 -5.25 3.06
C ASN A 102 12.21 -6.33 4.13
N ASP A 103 12.92 -7.41 3.82
CA ASP A 103 13.21 -8.50 4.73
C ASP A 103 14.10 -7.97 5.86
N TYR A 104 13.61 -7.99 7.10
CA TYR A 104 14.47 -7.76 8.27
C TYR A 104 15.38 -8.97 8.54
N SER A 105 15.44 -9.96 7.64
CA SER A 105 16.45 -11.02 7.68
C SER A 105 17.79 -10.55 7.08
N ASN A 106 18.53 -9.85 7.96
CA ASN A 106 19.99 -9.68 7.98
C ASN A 106 20.63 -8.51 7.22
N GLN A 107 21.65 -7.95 7.89
CA GLN A 107 22.82 -7.29 7.28
C GLN A 107 23.57 -8.23 6.31
N VAL A 108 22.93 -8.70 5.23
CA VAL A 108 23.61 -9.45 4.17
C VAL A 108 23.28 -8.82 2.82
N ASN A 109 24.03 -7.76 2.53
CA ASN A 109 24.59 -7.42 1.22
C ASN A 109 23.74 -7.80 -0.02
N LEU A 110 22.74 -6.99 -0.36
CA LEU A 110 21.95 -7.08 -1.60
C LEU A 110 22.75 -6.77 -2.90
N LEU A 111 24.09 -6.67 -2.83
CA LEU A 111 24.95 -6.50 -4.00
C LEU A 111 25.15 -7.78 -4.84
N GLN A 112 24.71 -8.95 -4.37
CA GLN A 112 24.95 -10.23 -5.08
C GLN A 112 23.78 -10.75 -5.92
N LEU A 113 22.56 -10.22 -5.79
CA LEU A 113 21.38 -10.78 -6.46
C LEU A 113 20.94 -10.06 -7.75
N ARG A 114 21.62 -8.98 -8.15
CA ARG A 114 21.26 -8.17 -9.33
C ARG A 114 22.23 -8.23 -10.51
N MET A 115 23.21 -9.14 -10.50
CA MET A 115 24.15 -9.27 -11.63
C MET A 115 23.87 -10.57 -12.39
N PRO A 116 23.28 -10.53 -13.61
CA PRO A 116 23.43 -11.64 -14.53
C PRO A 116 24.92 -11.82 -14.84
N SER A 117 25.34 -13.08 -14.97
CA SER A 117 26.71 -13.60 -15.06
C SER A 117 27.60 -13.06 -16.21
N SER A 118 27.20 -11.99 -16.90
CA SER A 118 27.89 -11.43 -18.07
C SER A 118 28.69 -10.14 -17.82
N ILE A 119 28.58 -9.48 -16.66
CA ILE A 119 29.46 -8.32 -16.33
C ILE A 119 30.57 -8.79 -15.39
N LYS A 120 31.38 -9.71 -15.89
CA LYS A 120 32.70 -10.01 -15.34
C LYS A 120 33.73 -9.41 -16.29
N MET A 121 33.83 -8.08 -16.33
CA MET A 121 35.02 -7.39 -16.84
C MET A 121 34.96 -5.91 -16.45
N MET A 122 36.07 -5.41 -15.91
CA MET A 122 36.44 -4.00 -15.84
C MET A 122 35.81 -3.14 -14.73
N LYS A 123 36.47 -3.17 -13.56
CA LYS A 123 36.98 -1.92 -12.99
C LYS A 123 38.48 -2.11 -12.73
N LEU A 124 39.27 -1.22 -13.35
CA LEU A 124 40.70 -1.03 -13.15
C LEU A 124 41.00 -0.66 -11.69
#